data_AF-A0A1H5PQ51-F1
#
_entry.id   AF-A0A1H5PQ51-F1
#
_cell.length_a   1.000
_cell.length_b   1.000
_cell.length_c   1.000
_cell.angle_alpha   90.00
_cell.angle_beta   90.00
_cell.angle_gamma   90.00
#
_symmetry.space_group_name_H-M   'P 1'
#
loop_
_entity.id
_entity.type
_entity.pdbx_description
1 polymer ?
#
loop_
_entity_poly.entity_id
_entity_poly.type
_entity_poly.pdbx_seq_one_letter_code
_entity_poly.pdbx_strand_id
1 'polypeptide(L)'
;MLEQKDFGSLTVIFSSPGGNTQEGLNLYSFFRSLPVRVRGHAAGHVGSMGIPAFLGAHYRTMSKFSRFFFHPYDWTFPHENVLPERLLEANVHLAGDRDLSRQIVQGNSNLGADFLDRAYGTSTEIMTAQEALAAGLVQEIVELNDTGERQPNVKAWTLAW
;
A
#
# COMPACT_ATOMS: atom_id res chain seq x y z
N MET A 1 -5.43 12.42 28.33
CA MET A 1 -5.65 13.03 26.99
C MET A 1 -4.28 13.12 26.35
N LEU A 2 -4.00 12.36 25.30
CA LEU A 2 -2.80 12.60 24.48
C LEU A 2 -2.90 14.06 24.02
N GLU A 3 -1.85 14.86 24.28
CA GLU A 3 -1.80 16.28 23.93
C GLU A 3 -2.34 16.48 22.50
N GLN A 4 -3.43 17.22 22.38
CA GLN A 4 -4.00 17.56 21.09
C GLN A 4 -3.06 18.58 20.44
N LYS A 5 -2.18 18.09 19.57
CA LYS A 5 -1.40 18.93 18.65
C LYS A 5 -2.15 18.98 17.33
N ASP A 6 -2.58 20.17 16.94
CA ASP A 6 -3.32 20.42 15.70
C ASP A 6 -2.41 20.28 14.48
N PHE A 7 -2.22 19.05 13.99
CA PHE A 7 -1.54 18.81 12.72
C PHE A 7 -2.57 18.85 11.58
N GLY A 8 -2.43 19.78 10.62
CA GLY A 8 -3.35 19.89 9.48
C GLY A 8 -3.28 18.73 8.48
N SER A 9 -2.17 17.97 8.48
CA SER A 9 -2.00 16.76 7.67
C SER A 9 -0.89 15.87 8.22
N LEU A 10 -0.97 14.57 7.89
CA LEU A 10 0.06 13.57 8.15
C LEU A 10 0.68 13.12 6.82
N THR A 11 2.00 13.09 6.69
CA THR A 11 2.69 12.45 5.56
C THR A 11 3.31 11.14 6.01
N VAL A 12 2.99 10.06 5.30
CA VAL A 12 3.52 8.72 5.53
C VAL A 12 4.37 8.31 4.32
N ILE A 13 5.62 7.95 4.58
CA ILE A 13 6.56 7.51 3.53
C ILE A 13 6.51 5.98 3.46
N PHE A 14 6.28 5.45 2.27
CA PHE A 14 6.17 4.03 1.99
C PHE A 14 7.40 3.50 1.26
N SER A 15 7.99 2.47 1.86
CA SER A 15 8.87 1.52 1.19
C SER A 15 8.65 0.17 1.89
N SER A 16 7.72 -0.61 1.38
CA SER A 16 7.27 -1.87 1.96
C SER A 16 7.10 -2.94 0.88
N PRO A 17 7.64 -4.16 1.05
CA PRO A 17 7.35 -5.29 0.17
C PRO A 17 5.92 -5.84 0.33
N GLY A 18 5.16 -5.34 1.31
CA GLY A 18 3.91 -5.91 1.77
C GLY A 18 4.08 -6.68 3.07
N GLY A 19 3.23 -7.68 3.30
CA GLY A 19 3.18 -8.44 4.54
C GLY A 19 1.79 -9.01 4.77
N ASN A 20 1.35 -9.02 6.03
CA ASN A 20 0.07 -9.57 6.43
C ASN A 20 -1.12 -8.84 5.77
N THR A 21 -2.08 -9.62 5.26
CA THR A 21 -3.27 -9.11 4.56
C THR A 21 -4.20 -8.32 5.45
N GLN A 22 -4.44 -8.78 6.68
CA GLN A 22 -5.32 -8.09 7.63
C GLN A 22 -4.72 -6.76 8.08
N GLU A 23 -3.41 -6.72 8.31
CA GLU A 23 -2.70 -5.48 8.68
C GLU A 23 -2.75 -4.45 7.55
N GLY A 24 -2.55 -4.87 6.29
CA GLY A 24 -2.65 -3.98 5.14
C GLY A 24 -4.05 -3.40 4.93
N LEU A 25 -5.09 -4.24 5.06
CA LEU A 25 -6.49 -3.80 4.97
C LEU A 25 -6.90 -2.91 6.15
N ASN A 26 -6.41 -3.21 7.36
CA ASN A 26 -6.60 -2.37 8.53
C ASN A 26 -5.94 -1.00 8.30
N LEU A 27 -4.70 -0.96 7.82
CA LEU A 27 -3.98 0.28 7.61
C LEU A 27 -4.66 1.18 6.56
N TYR A 28 -5.22 0.60 5.50
CA TYR A 28 -6.10 1.32 4.57
C TYR A 28 -7.24 2.02 5.33
N SER A 29 -8.03 1.25 6.06
CA SER A 29 -9.20 1.74 6.80
C SER A 29 -8.83 2.75 7.88
N PHE A 30 -7.70 2.54 8.55
CA PHE A 30 -7.17 3.43 9.55
C PHE A 30 -6.82 4.80 8.96
N PHE A 31 -6.11 4.87 7.83
CA PHE A 31 -5.86 6.17 7.19
C PHE A 31 -7.14 6.88 6.75
N ARG A 32 -8.16 6.12 6.32
CA ARG A 32 -9.47 6.67 5.96
C ARG A 32 -10.27 7.17 7.16
N SER A 33 -10.00 6.67 8.38
CA SER A 33 -10.71 7.06 9.60
C SER A 33 -10.03 8.20 10.38
N LEU A 34 -8.78 8.53 10.07
CA LEU A 34 -8.09 9.62 10.73
C LEU A 34 -8.78 10.98 10.47
N PRO A 35 -8.90 11.86 11.49
CA PRO A 35 -9.55 13.17 11.35
C PRO A 35 -8.67 14.21 10.64
N VAL A 36 -7.57 13.80 10.00
CA VAL A 36 -6.60 14.65 9.33
C VAL A 36 -6.30 14.10 7.94
N ARG A 37 -5.91 14.99 7.01
CA ARG A 37 -5.55 14.55 5.66
C ARG A 37 -4.26 13.74 5.69
N VAL A 38 -4.33 12.48 5.26
CA VAL A 38 -3.17 11.60 5.07
C VAL A 38 -2.59 11.77 3.66
N ARG A 39 -1.30 12.06 3.57
CA ARG A 39 -0.50 12.06 2.34
C ARG A 39 0.39 10.82 2.34
N GLY A 40 0.37 10.05 1.26
CA GLY A 40 1.24 8.89 1.06
C GLY A 40 2.32 9.24 0.05
N HIS A 41 3.58 8.94 0.37
CA HIS A 41 4.69 9.11 -0.55
C HIS A 41 5.44 7.79 -0.75
N ALA A 42 5.42 7.23 -1.95
CA ALA A 42 6.17 6.03 -2.31
C ALA A 42 7.62 6.40 -2.62
N ALA A 43 8.55 6.08 -1.72
CA ALA A 43 9.97 6.45 -1.81
C ALA A 43 10.90 5.31 -2.26
N GLY A 44 10.35 4.11 -2.49
CA GLY A 44 11.12 2.97 -2.96
C GLY A 44 10.23 1.90 -3.58
N HIS A 45 10.13 0.77 -2.92
CA HIS A 45 9.30 -0.33 -3.39
C HIS A 45 8.01 -0.39 -2.57
N VAL A 46 6.85 -0.39 -3.23
CA VAL A 46 5.54 -0.60 -2.59
C VAL A 46 4.89 -1.82 -3.23
N GLY A 47 4.95 -2.95 -2.53
CA GLY A 47 4.52 -4.25 -3.03
C GLY A 47 3.34 -4.84 -2.28
N SER A 48 2.63 -5.74 -2.95
CA SER A 48 1.63 -6.62 -2.32
C SER A 48 0.62 -5.86 -1.45
N MET A 49 0.45 -6.25 -0.18
CA MET A 49 -0.43 -5.59 0.79
C MET A 49 -0.02 -4.16 1.18
N GLY A 50 1.20 -3.74 0.84
CA GLY A 50 1.62 -2.34 0.96
C GLY A 50 0.86 -1.43 -0.02
N ILE A 51 0.40 -1.96 -1.15
CA ILE A 51 -0.34 -1.22 -2.17
C ILE A 51 -1.72 -0.77 -1.67
N PRO A 52 -2.64 -1.65 -1.25
CA PRO A 52 -3.93 -1.23 -0.72
C PRO A 52 -3.74 -0.32 0.50
N ALA A 53 -2.80 -0.60 1.41
CA ALA A 53 -2.50 0.29 2.52
C ALA A 53 -2.11 1.71 2.07
N PHE A 54 -1.19 1.83 1.11
CA PHE A 54 -0.79 3.11 0.51
C PHE A 54 -1.98 3.85 -0.13
N LEU A 55 -2.88 3.12 -0.79
CA LEU A 55 -4.06 3.69 -1.44
C LEU A 55 -5.08 4.27 -0.46
N GLY A 56 -4.95 4.00 0.85
CA GLY A 56 -5.74 4.65 1.90
C GLY A 56 -5.43 6.14 2.05
N ALA A 57 -4.25 6.59 1.61
CA ALA A 57 -3.90 8.00 1.61
C ALA A 57 -4.78 8.84 0.65
N HIS A 58 -5.03 10.09 1.04
CA HIS A 58 -5.90 11.03 0.32
C HIS A 58 -5.18 11.76 -0.82
N TYR A 59 -3.85 11.87 -0.72
CA TYR A 59 -2.98 12.42 -1.77
C TYR A 59 -1.72 11.58 -1.81
N ARG A 60 -1.38 11.10 -3.00
CA ARG A 60 -0.41 10.04 -3.22
C ARG A 60 0.64 10.53 -4.19
N THR A 61 1.89 10.53 -3.77
CA THR A 61 3.04 10.90 -4.61
C THR A 61 4.08 9.80 -4.63
N MET A 62 5.04 9.89 -5.53
CA MET A 62 6.05 8.85 -5.73
C MET A 62 7.39 9.45 -6.16
N SER A 63 8.50 8.94 -5.62
CA SER A 63 9.83 9.27 -6.12
C SER A 63 10.05 8.66 -7.50
N LYS A 64 10.86 9.34 -8.33
CA LYS A 64 11.08 8.95 -9.74
C LYS A 64 11.58 7.51 -9.91
N PHE A 65 12.41 7.04 -8.98
CA PHE A 65 13.05 5.73 -9.02
C PHE A 65 12.34 4.67 -8.16
N SER A 66 11.08 4.91 -7.79
CA SER A 66 10.25 3.96 -7.07
C SER A 66 9.50 3.02 -8.00
N ARG A 67 8.91 1.95 -7.43
CA ARG A 67 8.08 1.00 -8.16
C ARG A 67 6.92 0.46 -7.31
N PHE A 68 5.80 0.19 -7.98
CA PHE A 68 4.78 -0.71 -7.46
C PHE A 68 5.05 -2.14 -7.91
N PHE A 69 4.71 -3.11 -7.07
CA PHE A 69 4.94 -4.53 -7.34
C PHE A 69 3.72 -5.36 -6.94
N PHE A 70 2.97 -5.80 -7.93
CA PHE A 70 1.84 -6.71 -7.75
C PHE A 70 2.30 -8.15 -7.97
N HIS A 71 1.78 -9.07 -7.18
CA HIS A 71 1.94 -10.49 -7.37
C HIS A 71 0.76 -11.25 -6.75
N PRO A 72 0.50 -12.49 -7.17
CA PRO A 72 -0.51 -13.34 -6.54
C PRO A 72 -0.20 -13.54 -5.05
N TYR A 73 -1.24 -13.54 -4.22
CA TYR A 73 -1.07 -13.74 -2.78
C TYR A 73 -0.68 -15.18 -2.49
N ASP A 74 0.24 -15.35 -1.56
CA ASP A 74 0.68 -16.64 -1.07
C ASP A 74 0.40 -16.78 0.43
N TRP A 75 0.45 -18.03 0.89
CA TRP A 75 0.35 -18.37 2.29
C TRP A 75 1.28 -19.55 2.56
N THR A 76 1.99 -19.52 3.68
CA THR A 76 2.86 -20.61 4.10
C THR A 76 2.34 -21.22 5.41
N PHE A 77 2.36 -22.55 5.49
CA PHE A 77 2.02 -23.28 6.72
C PHE A 77 3.32 -23.77 7.37
N PRO A 78 3.69 -23.25 8.54
CA PRO A 78 5.00 -23.55 9.14
C PRO A 78 5.09 -24.92 9.81
N HIS A 79 3.98 -25.65 9.94
CA HIS A 79 3.91 -26.93 10.64
C HIS A 79 3.63 -28.09 9.69
N GLU A 80 4.29 -29.21 9.92
CA GLU A 80 3.94 -30.49 9.32
C GLU A 80 2.60 -30.98 9.92
N ASN A 81 1.73 -31.59 9.10
CA ASN A 81 0.37 -32.06 9.45
C ASN A 81 -0.70 -30.97 9.64
N VAL A 82 -0.88 -30.11 8.64
CA VAL A 82 -2.02 -29.18 8.60
C VAL A 82 -3.32 -29.94 8.35
N LEU A 83 -4.31 -29.74 9.23
CA LEU A 83 -5.65 -30.31 9.06
C LEU A 83 -6.31 -29.78 7.77
N PRO A 84 -7.02 -30.61 6.97
CA PRO A 84 -7.70 -30.16 5.76
C PRO A 84 -8.63 -28.96 5.97
N GLU A 85 -9.30 -28.88 7.11
CA GLU A 85 -10.20 -27.77 7.46
C GLU A 85 -9.44 -26.44 7.59
N ARG A 86 -8.19 -26.48 8.08
CA ARG A 86 -7.34 -25.28 8.18
C ARG A 86 -6.84 -24.82 6.81
N LEU A 87 -6.60 -25.74 5.88
CA LEU A 87 -6.27 -25.41 4.50
C LEU A 87 -7.47 -24.74 3.80
N LEU A 88 -8.67 -25.28 4.01
CA LEU A 88 -9.90 -24.72 3.45
C LEU A 88 -10.17 -23.32 4.03
N GLU A 89 -10.08 -23.16 5.35
CA GLU A 89 -10.25 -21.88 6.03
C GLU A 89 -9.26 -20.82 5.53
N ALA A 90 -7.97 -21.17 5.42
CA ALA A 90 -6.95 -20.24 4.93
C ALA A 90 -7.20 -19.83 3.47
N ASN A 91 -7.61 -20.76 2.60
CA ASN A 91 -7.95 -20.45 1.22
C ASN A 91 -9.13 -19.47 1.13
N VAL A 92 -10.17 -19.66 1.94
CA VAL A 92 -11.34 -18.76 1.99
C VAL A 92 -10.92 -17.37 2.47
N HIS A 93 -10.14 -17.28 3.55
CA HIS A 93 -9.65 -15.99 4.05
C HIS A 93 -8.76 -15.27 3.04
N LEU A 94 -7.78 -15.97 2.46
CA LEU A 94 -6.85 -15.39 1.49
C LEU A 94 -7.57 -14.90 0.23
N ALA A 95 -8.54 -15.67 -0.26
CA ALA A 95 -9.37 -15.26 -1.39
C ALA A 95 -10.18 -13.99 -1.08
N GLY A 96 -10.78 -13.92 0.12
CA GLY A 96 -11.53 -12.74 0.56
C GLY A 96 -10.65 -11.49 0.67
N ASP A 97 -9.48 -11.61 1.30
CA ASP A 97 -8.54 -10.50 1.45
C ASP A 97 -7.98 -10.03 0.10
N ARG A 98 -7.68 -10.97 -0.80
CA ARG A 98 -7.28 -10.68 -2.18
C ARG A 98 -8.36 -9.90 -2.92
N ASP A 99 -9.62 -10.32 -2.81
CA ASP A 99 -10.74 -9.69 -3.52
C ASP A 99 -11.00 -8.27 -2.98
N LEU A 100 -10.87 -8.06 -1.66
CA LEU A 100 -10.93 -6.72 -1.07
C LEU A 100 -9.79 -5.83 -1.56
N SER A 101 -8.55 -6.33 -1.58
CA SER A 101 -7.42 -5.59 -2.13
C SER A 101 -7.62 -5.23 -3.60
N ARG A 102 -8.13 -6.16 -4.41
CA ARG A 102 -8.47 -5.91 -5.82
C ARG A 102 -9.51 -4.79 -5.94
N GLN A 103 -10.56 -4.81 -5.12
CA GLN A 103 -11.58 -3.75 -5.10
C GLN A 103 -11.01 -2.39 -4.69
N ILE A 104 -10.13 -2.36 -3.69
CA ILE A 104 -9.45 -1.13 -3.26
C ILE A 104 -8.64 -0.55 -4.42
N VAL A 105 -7.82 -1.37 -5.08
CA VAL A 105 -7.01 -0.91 -6.23
C VAL A 105 -7.90 -0.45 -7.37
N GLN A 106 -8.94 -1.21 -7.70
CA GLN A 106 -9.88 -0.84 -8.76
C GLN A 106 -10.58 0.50 -8.46
N GLY A 107 -11.04 0.73 -7.23
CA GLY A 107 -11.72 1.96 -6.85
C GLY A 107 -10.81 3.18 -6.69
N ASN A 108 -9.49 2.97 -6.68
CA ASN A 108 -8.49 4.02 -6.43
C ASN A 108 -7.50 4.20 -7.60
N SER A 109 -7.77 3.61 -8.76
CA SER A 109 -6.93 3.68 -9.94
C SER A 109 -7.78 3.63 -11.22
N ASN A 110 -7.13 3.83 -12.37
CA ASN A 110 -7.70 3.67 -13.70
C ASN A 110 -7.29 2.34 -14.34
N LEU A 111 -6.85 1.36 -13.54
CA LEU A 111 -6.43 0.07 -14.04
C LEU A 111 -7.62 -0.71 -14.61
N GLY A 112 -7.45 -1.25 -15.81
CA GLY A 112 -8.45 -2.08 -16.47
C GLY A 112 -8.58 -3.47 -15.85
N ALA A 113 -9.72 -4.12 -16.10
CA ALA A 113 -10.02 -5.46 -15.59
C ALA A 113 -8.92 -6.48 -15.95
N ASP A 114 -8.44 -6.47 -17.20
CA ASP A 114 -7.39 -7.39 -17.65
C ASP A 114 -6.10 -7.29 -16.82
N PHE A 115 -5.69 -6.07 -16.45
CA PHE A 115 -4.53 -5.88 -15.59
C PHE A 115 -4.80 -6.42 -14.20
N LEU A 116 -5.96 -6.08 -13.62
CA LEU A 116 -6.34 -6.51 -12.27
C LEU A 116 -6.43 -8.04 -12.18
N ASP A 117 -6.97 -8.70 -13.20
CA ASP A 117 -7.13 -10.16 -13.23
C ASP A 117 -5.77 -10.86 -13.31
N ARG A 118 -4.81 -10.32 -14.08
CA ARG A 118 -3.44 -10.83 -14.09
C ARG A 118 -2.72 -10.57 -12.76
N ALA A 119 -2.75 -9.33 -12.28
CA ALA A 119 -2.04 -8.89 -11.08
C ALA A 119 -2.48 -9.61 -9.79
N TYR A 120 -3.77 -9.96 -9.69
CA TYR A 120 -4.33 -10.67 -8.54
C TYR A 120 -4.55 -12.17 -8.79
N GLY A 121 -4.38 -12.66 -10.02
CA GLY A 121 -4.63 -14.05 -10.38
C GLY A 121 -3.36 -14.83 -10.69
N THR A 122 -2.60 -14.39 -11.70
CA THR A 122 -1.70 -15.28 -12.44
C THR A 122 -0.29 -14.75 -12.63
N SER A 123 -0.04 -13.46 -12.39
CA SER A 123 1.19 -12.82 -12.86
C SER A 123 1.73 -11.78 -11.89
N THR A 124 3.05 -11.67 -11.88
CA THR A 124 3.75 -10.55 -11.27
C THR A 124 3.74 -9.37 -12.23
N GLU A 125 3.34 -8.19 -11.74
CA GLU A 125 3.30 -6.95 -12.50
C GLU A 125 4.11 -5.88 -11.78
N ILE A 126 5.00 -5.20 -12.49
CA ILE A 126 5.82 -4.11 -11.95
C ILE A 126 5.42 -2.82 -12.66
N MET A 127 5.16 -1.77 -11.89
CA MET A 127 4.90 -0.45 -12.45
C MET A 127 5.98 0.54 -12.03
N THR A 128 6.56 1.20 -13.02
CA THR A 128 7.41 2.39 -12.83
C THR A 128 6.59 3.57 -12.30
N ALA A 129 7.26 4.63 -11.86
CA ALA A 129 6.58 5.86 -11.42
C ALA A 129 5.67 6.45 -12.51
N GLN A 130 6.07 6.41 -13.79
CA GLN A 130 5.29 6.95 -14.90
C GLN A 130 4.03 6.11 -15.17
N GLU A 131 4.15 4.78 -15.14
CA GLU A 131 3.00 3.88 -15.31
C GLU A 131 2.03 4.02 -14.13
N ALA A 132 2.55 4.17 -12.90
CA ALA A 132 1.73 4.40 -11.72
C ALA A 132 0.96 5.73 -11.78
N LEU A 133 1.60 6.79 -12.28
CA LEU A 133 0.96 8.07 -12.53
C LEU A 133 -0.15 7.95 -13.59
N ALA A 134 0.15 7.32 -14.73
CA ALA A 134 -0.82 7.08 -15.80
C ALA A 134 -2.01 6.23 -15.34
N ALA A 135 -1.74 5.23 -14.48
CA ALA A 135 -2.75 4.37 -13.88
C ALA A 135 -3.53 5.05 -12.74
N GLY A 136 -3.21 6.28 -12.35
CA GLY A 136 -3.90 6.99 -11.26
C GLY A 136 -3.61 6.44 -9.85
N LEU A 137 -2.64 5.54 -9.70
CA LEU A 137 -2.19 5.06 -8.39
C LEU A 137 -1.57 6.21 -7.58
N VAL A 138 -0.93 7.15 -8.26
CA VAL A 138 -0.41 8.39 -7.67
C VAL A 138 -0.88 9.60 -8.48
N GLN A 139 -0.85 10.77 -7.86
CA GLN A 139 -1.20 12.04 -8.50
C GLN A 139 0.03 12.78 -9.03
N GLU A 140 1.22 12.52 -8.48
CA GLU A 140 2.43 13.27 -8.81
C GLU A 140 3.70 12.44 -8.59
N ILE A 141 4.69 12.68 -9.45
CA ILE A 141 6.06 12.16 -9.29
C ILE A 141 6.93 13.31 -8.80
N VAL A 142 7.45 13.23 -7.58
CA VAL A 142 8.17 14.33 -6.92
C VAL A 142 9.11 13.78 -5.84
N GLU A 143 10.23 14.44 -5.61
CA GLU A 143 11.10 14.17 -4.46
C GLU A 143 10.72 15.10 -3.29
N LEU A 144 10.57 14.54 -2.08
CA LEU A 144 10.13 15.33 -0.91
C LEU A 144 11.16 16.38 -0.46
N ASN A 145 12.43 16.21 -0.80
CA ASN A 145 13.50 17.17 -0.49
C ASN A 145 14.56 17.21 -1.61
N ASP A 146 14.15 17.68 -2.79
CA ASP A 146 15.02 17.73 -3.97
C ASP A 146 16.25 18.65 -3.80
N THR A 147 16.14 19.70 -2.96
CA THR A 147 17.24 20.65 -2.70
C THR A 147 18.21 20.18 -1.62
N GLY A 148 17.82 19.17 -0.82
CA GLY A 148 18.57 18.73 0.36
C GLY A 148 18.56 19.73 1.53
N GLU A 149 17.84 20.85 1.40
CA GLU A 149 17.79 21.87 2.45
C GLU A 149 16.98 21.41 3.66
N ARG A 150 17.36 21.90 4.85
CA ARG A 150 16.64 21.59 6.08
C ARG A 150 15.28 22.30 6.10
N GLN A 151 14.22 21.51 6.21
CA GLN A 151 12.87 22.00 6.43
C GLN A 151 12.66 22.27 7.94
N PRO A 152 12.54 23.54 8.40
CA PRO A 152 12.54 23.87 9.83
C PRO A 152 11.30 23.39 10.59
N ASN A 153 10.18 23.16 9.88
CA ASN A 153 8.89 22.79 10.45
C ASN A 153 8.53 21.31 10.25
N VAL A 154 9.47 20.50 9.76
CA VAL A 154 9.27 19.06 9.61
C VAL A 154 9.85 18.35 10.82
N LYS A 155 9.03 17.48 11.43
CA LYS A 155 9.49 16.51 12.41
C LYS A 155 9.47 15.14 11.75
N ALA A 156 10.61 14.46 11.78
CA ALA A 156 10.76 13.13 11.24
C ALA A 156 10.87 12.12 12.39
N TRP A 157 10.19 10.99 12.24
CA TRP A 157 10.32 9.83 13.10
C TRP A 157 10.42 8.59 12.21
N THR A 158 11.27 7.65 12.62
CA THR A 158 11.43 6.37 11.94
C THR A 158 11.04 5.27 12.91
N LEU A 159 10.26 4.30 12.43
CA LEU A 159 9.97 3.06 13.13
C LEU A 159 10.77 1.95 12.43
N ALA A 160 11.59 1.24 13.18
CA ALA A 160 12.23 0.00 12.73
C ALA A 160 11.45 -1.16 13.36
N TRP A 161 11.08 -2.14 12.52
CA TRP A 161 10.45 -3.39 12.93
C TRP A 161 11.45 -4.52 12.74
#